data_AF-C3X373-F1
#
_entry.id   AF-C3X373-F1
#
_cell.length_a   1.000
_cell.length_b   1.000
_cell.length_c   1.000
_cell.angle_alpha   90.00
_cell.angle_beta   90.00
_cell.angle_gamma   90.00
#
_symmetry.space_group_name_H-M   'P 1'
#
loop_
_entity.id
_entity.type
_entity.pdbx_description
1 polymer ?
#
loop_
_entity_poly.entity_id
_entity_poly.type
_entity_poly.pdbx_seq_one_letter_code
_entity_poly.pdbx_strand_id
1 'polypeptide(L)' 'MEIGQKARLIQPVIQGEIIDTEYDKDAKELRHLLVYEDTSGTRQQRWFLESQLEEVK' A
#
# COMPACT_ATOMS: atom_id res chain seq x y z
N MET A 1 -3.43 23.02 -13.57
CA MET A 1 -4.42 22.00 -13.97
C MET A 1 -5.76 22.68 -14.11
N GLU A 2 -6.51 22.38 -15.16
CA GLU A 2 -7.83 22.97 -15.42
C GLU A 2 -8.96 21.94 -15.22
N ILE A 3 -10.14 22.42 -14.85
CA ILE A 3 -11.34 21.60 -14.68
C ILE A 3 -11.68 20.96 -16.04
N GLY A 4 -11.77 19.63 -16.09
CA GLY A 4 -12.05 18.86 -17.31
C GLY A 4 -10.84 18.17 -17.94
N GLN A 5 -9.62 18.47 -17.51
CA GLN A 5 -8.43 17.72 -17.95
C GLN A 5 -8.31 16.38 -17.21
N LYS A 6 -7.98 15.32 -17.96
CA LYS A 6 -7.55 14.05 -17.38
C LYS A 6 -6.14 14.22 -16.81
N ALA A 7 -5.99 14.08 -15.51
CA ALA A 7 -4.70 14.06 -14.84
C ALA A 7 -4.42 12.66 -14.29
N ARG A 8 -3.15 12.23 -14.34
CA ARG A 8 -2.68 11.04 -13.64
C ARG A 8 -2.03 11.50 -12.33
N LEU A 9 -2.49 10.94 -11.22
CA LEU A 9 -1.86 11.16 -9.93
C LEU A 9 -0.46 10.53 -9.95
N ILE A 10 0.57 11.35 -9.71
CA ILE A 10 1.93 10.87 -9.48
C ILE A 10 2.03 10.62 -7.98
N GLN A 11 1.51 9.48 -7.52
CA GLN A 11 1.77 8.97 -6.18
C GLN A 11 2.83 7.86 -6.25
N PRO A 12 3.76 7.79 -5.29
CA PRO A 12 4.67 6.65 -5.22
C PRO A 12 3.87 5.38 -4.99
N VAL A 13 4.01 4.41 -5.89
CA VAL A 13 3.51 3.05 -5.66
C VAL A 13 4.40 2.43 -4.59
N ILE A 14 3.82 2.14 -3.44
CA ILE A 14 4.51 1.41 -2.38
C ILE A 14 4.49 -0.06 -2.76
N GLN A 15 5.67 -0.62 -3.03
CA GLN A 15 5.86 -2.04 -3.27
C GLN A 15 6.85 -2.57 -2.23
N GLY A 16 6.48 -3.65 -1.56
CA GLY A 16 7.26 -4.23 -0.47
C GLY A 16 6.94 -5.69 -0.25
N GLU A 17 7.72 -6.32 0.61
CA GLU A 17 7.52 -7.71 1.00
C GLU A 17 6.52 -7.80 2.15
N ILE A 18 5.58 -8.74 2.06
CA ILE A 18 4.69 -9.09 3.17
C ILE A 18 5.49 -9.95 4.15
N ILE A 19 5.67 -9.45 5.37
CA ILE A 19 6.42 -10.17 6.42
C ILE A 19 5.53 -10.79 7.49
N ASP A 20 4.27 -10.36 7.57
CA ASP A 20 3.29 -10.86 8.54
C ASP A 20 1.86 -10.69 8.01
N THR A 21 0.91 -11.47 8.53
CA THR A 21 -0.50 -11.44 8.14
C THR A 21 -1.39 -11.76 9.33
N GLU A 22 -2.39 -10.93 9.56
CA GLU A 22 -3.37 -11.14 10.64
C GLU A 22 -4.78 -10.74 10.23
N TYR A 23 -5.78 -11.23 10.96
CA TYR A 23 -7.18 -10.90 10.72
C TYR A 23 -7.58 -9.64 11.48
N ASP A 24 -8.01 -8.61 10.75
CA ASP A 24 -8.56 -7.39 11.32
C ASP A 24 -10.06 -7.58 11.60
N LYS A 25 -10.45 -7.60 12.88
CA LYS A 25 -11.85 -7.82 13.27
C LYS A 25 -12.76 -6.63 12.96
N ASP A 26 -12.20 -5.42 12.93
CA ASP A 26 -12.96 -4.20 12.70
C ASP A 26 -13.27 -4.05 11.21
N ALA A 27 -12.28 -4.30 10.36
CA ALA A 27 -12.44 -4.30 8.91
C ALA A 27 -13.06 -5.61 8.37
N LYS A 28 -13.03 -6.69 9.16
CA LYS A 28 -13.48 -8.05 8.79
C LYS A 28 -12.77 -8.61 7.56
N GLU A 29 -11.48 -8.29 7.41
CA GLU A 29 -10.62 -8.75 6.33
C GLU A 29 -9.21 -9.01 6.85
N LEU A 30 -8.37 -9.65 6.02
CA LEU A 30 -6.95 -9.81 6.35
C LEU A 30 -6.24 -8.47 6.21
N ARG A 31 -5.22 -8.27 7.04
CA ARG A 31 -4.23 -7.22 6.86
C ARG A 31 -2.84 -7.83 6.80
N HIS A 32 -1.97 -7.20 6.03
CA HIS A 32 -0.62 -7.65 5.77
C HIS A 32 0.37 -6.57 6.19
N LEU A 33 1.42 -6.97 6.90
CA LEU A 33 2.51 -6.07 7.29
C LEU A 33 3.50 -6.02 6.13
N LEU A 34 3.56 -4.89 5.45
CA LEU A 34 4.51 -4.67 4.37
C LEU A 34 5.76 -4.00 4.91
N VAL A 35 6.91 -4.51 4.47
CA VAL A 35 8.20 -3.84 4.58
C VAL A 35 8.59 -3.29 3.23
N TYR A 36 8.75 -1.97 3.14
CA TYR A 36 9.05 -1.27 1.90
C TYR A 36 10.00 -0.10 2.12
N GLU A 37 10.66 0.35 1.06
CA GLU A 37 11.42 1.60 1.06
C GLU A 37 10.51 2.74 0.62
N ASP A 38 10.45 3.80 1.41
CA ASP A 38 9.71 5.01 1.03
C ASP A 38 10.48 5.85 -0.01
N THR A 39 9.88 6.94 -0.48
CA THR A 39 10.50 7.85 -1.47
C THR A 39 11.80 8.50 -0.98
N SER A 40 12.10 8.43 0.31
CA SER A 40 13.32 8.94 0.92
C SER A 40 14.39 7.85 1.07
N GLY A 41 14.12 6.63 0.61
CA GLY A 41 15.00 5.46 0.78
C GLY A 41 15.02 4.92 2.21
N THR A 42 14.04 5.29 3.05
CA THR A 42 13.96 4.77 4.42
C THR A 42 13.09 3.53 4.44
N ARG A 43 13.57 2.48 5.10
CA ARG A 43 12.82 1.24 5.32
C ARG A 43 11.70 1.49 6.32
N GLN A 44 10.47 1.33 5.87
CA GLN A 44 9.25 1.46 6.66
C GLN A 44 8.58 0.10 6.84
N GLN A 45 7.73 0.01 7.87
CA GLN A 45 6.84 -1.13 8.08
C GLN A 45 5.43 -0.63 8.36
N ARG A 46 4.44 -1.10 7.62
CA ARG A 46 3.04 -0.69 7.81
C ARG A 46 2.07 -1.80 7.46
N TRP A 47 1.01 -1.89 8.26
CA TRP A 47 -0.13 -2.75 7.98
C TRP A 47 -1.03 -2.11 6.92
N PHE A 48 -1.38 -2.91 5.92
CA PHE A 48 -2.37 -2.58 4.90
C PHE A 48 -3.44 -3.67 4.87
N LEU A 49 -4.68 -3.26 4.65
CA LEU A 49 -5.78 -4.20 4.44
C LEU A 49 -5.59 -4.92 3.10
N GLU A 50 -6.04 -6.17 3.01
CA GLU A 50 -5.99 -6.96 1.78
C GLU A 50 -6.65 -6.22 0.61
N SER A 51 -7.78 -5.56 0.83
CA SER A 51 -8.45 -4.71 -0.17
C SER A 51 -7.65 -3.50 -0.66
N GLN A 52 -6.56 -3.13 0.02
CA GLN A 52 -5.68 -2.02 -0.37
C GLN A 52 -4.44 -2.48 -1.15
N LEU A 53 -4.24 -3.79 -1.30
CA LEU A 53 -3.08 -4.37 -1.94
C LEU A 53 -3.44 -4.96 -3.29
N GLU A 54 -2.50 -4.88 -4.22
CA GLU A 54 -2.56 -5.58 -5.49
C GLU A 54 -1.36 -6.52 -5.58
N GLU A 55 -1.59 -7.77 -5.98
CA GLU A 55 -0.51 -8.73 -6.23
C GLU A 55 0.33 -8.26 -7.43
N VAL A 56 1.63 -8.11 -7.21
CA VAL A 56 2.60 -7.79 -8.28
C VAL A 56 3.32 -9.08 -8.69
N LYS A 57 3.28 -9.43 -9.98
CA LYS A 57 3.97 -10.59 -10.57
C LYS A 57 5.35 -10.23 -11.11
#